data_AF-A0A832UXA5-F1
#
_entry.id   AF-A0A832UXA5-F1
#
_cell.length_a   1.000
_cell.length_b   1.000
_cell.length_c   1.000
_cell.angle_alpha   90.00
_cell.angle_beta   90.00
_cell.angle_gamma   90.00
#
_symmetry.space_group_name_H-M   'P 1'
#
loop_
_entity.id
_entity.type
_entity.pdbx_description
1 polymer ?
#
loop_
_entity_poly.entity_id
_entity_poly.type
_entity_poly.pdbx_seq_one_letter_code
_entity_poly.pdbx_strand_id
1 'polypeptide(L)'
;MNCLKIDPNLLKIDTKIREYNYIFLDILKEYKLPIEIYYDYLLSIEEFKLKSLWNHTIKKWNQMKQDLSDKQDFIKSELSTTDYHQIHKKMTDTELNKVFSDLIGLNYYKGIFVCNCIQNYIYPK
;
A
#
# COMPACT_ATOMS: atom_id res chain seq x y z
N MET A 1 -10.13 3.21 -17.16
CA MET A 1 -10.78 2.91 -15.87
C MET A 1 -9.86 3.38 -14.76
N ASN A 2 -10.28 4.32 -13.93
CA ASN A 2 -9.52 4.73 -12.75
C ASN A 2 -9.76 3.68 -11.66
N CYS A 3 -8.75 2.85 -11.37
CA CYS A 3 -8.81 1.83 -10.30
C CYS A 3 -8.67 2.44 -8.89
N LEU A 4 -8.47 3.76 -8.84
CA LEU A 4 -8.35 4.56 -7.62
C LEU A 4 -9.71 5.16 -7.26
N LYS A 5 -9.98 5.25 -5.95
CA LYS A 5 -11.29 5.70 -5.46
C LYS A 5 -11.58 7.19 -5.70
N ILE A 6 -10.55 8.01 -5.92
CA ILE A 6 -10.63 9.47 -6.00
C ILE A 6 -9.66 9.98 -7.08
N ASP A 7 -10.00 11.12 -7.71
CA ASP A 7 -9.09 11.86 -8.59
C ASP A 7 -7.85 12.34 -7.83
N PRO A 8 -6.66 11.90 -8.22
CA PRO A 8 -5.40 12.28 -7.61
C PRO A 8 -5.08 13.78 -7.61
N ASN A 9 -5.70 14.56 -8.49
CA ASN A 9 -5.49 16.01 -8.58
C ASN A 9 -6.21 16.80 -7.48
N LEU A 10 -7.09 16.16 -6.71
CA LEU A 10 -7.84 16.79 -5.61
C LEU A 10 -7.12 16.68 -4.26
N LEU A 11 -5.90 16.14 -4.24
CA LEU A 11 -5.19 15.74 -3.02
C LEU A 11 -4.40 16.92 -2.40
N LYS A 12 -4.67 17.28 -1.11
CA LYS A 12 -3.93 18.32 -0.36
C LYS A 12 -2.60 17.77 0.17
N ILE A 13 -1.50 18.48 -0.09
CA ILE A 13 -0.14 18.06 0.29
C ILE A 13 0.22 18.66 1.66
N ASP A 14 0.45 17.81 2.65
CA ASP A 14 1.04 18.21 3.94
C ASP A 14 2.55 18.45 3.81
N THR A 15 3.12 19.29 4.68
CA THR A 15 4.55 19.58 4.68
C THR A 15 5.37 18.30 4.90
N LYS A 16 6.31 18.02 3.99
CA LYS A 16 7.26 16.93 4.10
C LYS A 16 8.10 17.05 5.39
N ILE A 17 8.15 15.99 6.19
CA ILE A 17 8.90 15.96 7.46
C ILE A 17 10.07 14.96 7.45
N ARG A 18 10.18 14.11 6.43
CA ARG A 18 11.29 13.14 6.23
C ARG A 18 11.75 13.10 4.79
N GLU A 19 12.96 12.61 4.58
CA GLU A 19 13.50 12.31 3.25
C GLU A 19 13.76 10.81 3.09
N TYR A 20 13.05 10.17 2.18
CA TYR A 20 13.22 8.76 1.86
C TYR A 20 12.73 8.45 0.44
N ASN A 21 13.30 7.42 -0.19
CA ASN A 21 12.87 6.95 -1.51
C ASN A 21 12.17 5.58 -1.43
N TYR A 22 10.85 5.57 -1.66
CA TYR A 22 10.00 4.38 -1.62
C TYR A 22 9.96 3.62 -2.95
N ILE A 23 10.97 2.80 -3.21
CA ILE A 23 11.10 2.02 -4.45
C ILE A 23 9.89 1.12 -4.74
N PHE A 24 9.12 0.71 -3.71
CA PHE A 24 7.93 -0.10 -3.92
C PHE A 24 6.85 0.61 -4.78
N LEU A 25 6.90 1.94 -4.88
CA LEU A 25 6.02 2.74 -5.73
C LEU A 25 6.51 2.79 -7.19
N ASP A 26 7.76 2.45 -7.48
CA ASP A 26 8.33 2.57 -8.82
C ASP A 26 7.64 1.66 -9.84
N ILE A 27 7.23 0.45 -9.43
CA ILE A 27 6.47 -0.47 -10.28
C ILE A 27 5.14 0.13 -10.76
N LEU A 28 4.62 1.13 -10.05
CA LEU A 28 3.36 1.80 -10.39
C LEU A 28 3.54 2.95 -11.39
N LYS A 29 4.78 3.44 -11.59
CA LYS A 29 5.10 4.46 -12.60
C LYS A 29 4.75 3.99 -14.00
N GLU A 30 5.01 2.71 -14.30
CA GLU A 30 4.70 2.08 -15.59
C GLU A 30 3.21 2.14 -15.94
N TYR A 31 2.34 2.24 -14.92
CA TYR A 31 0.89 2.25 -15.06
C TYR A 31 0.29 3.66 -15.07
N LYS A 32 1.13 4.71 -15.16
CA LYS A 32 0.71 6.13 -15.12
C LYS A 32 -0.14 6.49 -13.90
N LEU A 33 0.06 5.79 -12.79
CA LEU A 33 -0.53 6.17 -11.53
C LEU A 33 0.25 7.36 -10.98
N PRO A 34 -0.42 8.39 -10.45
CA PRO A 34 0.24 9.54 -9.86
C PRO A 34 0.76 9.16 -8.48
N ILE A 35 1.94 8.54 -8.50
CA ILE A 35 2.64 8.01 -7.33
C ILE A 35 3.09 9.13 -6.38
N GLU A 36 3.18 10.36 -6.87
CA GLU A 36 3.67 11.54 -6.15
C GLU A 36 2.86 11.77 -4.88
N ILE A 37 1.54 11.61 -4.93
CA ILE A 37 0.72 11.83 -3.73
C ILE A 37 0.96 10.77 -2.66
N TYR A 38 1.28 9.54 -3.05
CA TYR A 38 1.63 8.50 -2.10
C TYR A 38 2.98 8.78 -1.45
N TYR A 39 3.95 9.26 -2.23
CA TYR A 39 5.23 9.74 -1.72
C TYR A 39 5.04 10.89 -0.73
N ASP A 40 4.30 11.91 -1.13
CA ASP A 40 4.06 13.10 -0.31
C ASP A 40 3.41 12.74 1.02
N TYR A 41 2.39 11.88 1.00
CA TYR A 41 1.74 11.40 2.22
C TYR A 41 2.70 10.61 3.12
N LEU A 42 3.44 9.65 2.56
CA LEU A 42 4.35 8.81 3.36
C LEU A 42 5.46 9.64 4.02
N LEU A 43 5.92 10.69 3.33
CA LEU A 43 6.96 11.59 3.82
C LEU A 43 6.44 12.70 4.75
N SER A 44 5.12 12.91 4.82
CA SER A 44 4.48 13.91 5.70
C SER A 44 3.96 13.35 7.03
N ILE A 45 3.63 12.06 7.12
CA ILE A 45 3.21 11.42 8.38
C ILE A 45 4.39 11.08 9.27
N GLU A 46 4.27 10.98 10.59
CA GLU A 46 5.36 10.57 11.49
C GLU A 46 5.74 9.09 11.33
N GLU A 47 7.02 8.76 11.51
CA GLU A 47 7.57 7.41 11.27
C GLU A 47 6.83 6.31 12.08
N PHE A 48 6.40 6.62 13.31
CA PHE A 48 5.64 5.65 14.12
C PHE A 48 4.28 5.27 13.50
N LYS A 49 3.72 6.09 12.60
CA LYS A 49 2.46 5.81 11.89
C LYS A 49 2.65 4.82 10.73
N LEU A 50 3.88 4.61 10.24
CA LEU A 50 4.18 3.67 9.15
C LEU A 50 3.77 2.23 9.51
N LYS A 51 3.99 1.83 10.77
CA LYS A 51 3.51 0.55 11.32
C LYS A 51 2.00 0.41 11.18
N SER A 52 1.25 1.46 11.50
CA SER A 52 -0.22 1.45 11.43
C SER A 52 -0.70 1.24 9.99
N LEU A 53 -0.01 1.86 9.03
CA LEU A 53 -0.29 1.68 7.61
C LEU A 53 -0.07 0.23 7.18
N TRP A 54 1.09 -0.37 7.48
CA TRP A 54 1.36 -1.77 7.19
C TRP A 54 0.29 -2.69 7.81
N ASN A 55 0.02 -2.52 9.10
CA ASN A 55 -0.91 -3.38 9.83
C ASN A 55 -2.34 -3.31 9.27
N HIS A 56 -2.78 -2.15 8.80
CA HIS A 56 -4.06 -1.99 8.14
C HIS A 56 -4.08 -2.65 6.77
N THR A 57 -3.03 -2.47 5.96
CA THR A 57 -2.92 -3.15 4.66
C THR A 57 -2.97 -4.66 4.82
N ILE A 58 -2.25 -5.24 5.79
CA ILE A 58 -2.28 -6.67 6.06
C ILE A 58 -3.62 -7.14 6.59
N LYS A 59 -4.27 -6.36 7.47
CA LYS A 59 -5.63 -6.67 7.91
C LYS A 59 -6.60 -6.77 6.73
N LYS A 60 -6.55 -5.81 5.80
CA LYS A 60 -7.37 -5.84 4.58
C LYS A 60 -7.02 -6.98 3.65
N TRP A 61 -5.73 -7.27 3.49
CA TRP A 61 -5.27 -8.38 2.64
C TRP A 61 -5.80 -9.72 3.16
N ASN A 62 -5.68 -9.95 4.46
CA ASN A 62 -6.17 -11.17 5.10
C ASN A 62 -7.70 -11.28 5.04
N GLN A 63 -8.43 -10.17 5.21
CA GLN A 63 -9.88 -10.15 5.02
C GLN A 63 -10.25 -10.53 3.57
N MET A 64 -9.60 -9.95 2.57
CA MET A 64 -9.82 -10.29 1.16
C MET A 64 -9.56 -11.78 0.89
N LYS A 65 -8.48 -12.35 1.46
CA LYS A 65 -8.19 -13.79 1.34
C LYS A 65 -9.31 -14.65 1.93
N GLN A 66 -9.86 -14.25 3.08
CA GLN A 66 -10.98 -14.94 3.72
C GLN A 66 -12.25 -14.83 2.87
N ASP A 67 -12.58 -13.63 2.39
CA ASP A 67 -13.77 -13.36 1.56
C ASP A 67 -13.76 -14.11 0.23
N LEU A 68 -12.58 -14.40 -0.30
CA LEU A 68 -12.39 -15.12 -1.58
C LEU A 68 -11.98 -16.59 -1.41
N SER A 69 -12.01 -17.11 -0.18
CA SER A 69 -11.57 -18.47 0.13
C SER A 69 -12.39 -19.57 -0.53
N ASP A 70 -13.59 -19.26 -1.01
CA ASP A 70 -14.48 -20.15 -1.76
C ASP A 70 -14.32 -20.05 -3.28
N LYS A 71 -13.59 -19.04 -3.79
CA LYS A 71 -13.44 -18.79 -5.23
C LYS A 71 -12.26 -19.56 -5.82
N GLN A 72 -12.55 -20.56 -6.63
CA GLN A 72 -11.53 -21.42 -7.28
C GLN A 72 -10.50 -20.62 -8.10
N ASP A 73 -10.93 -19.57 -8.80
CA ASP A 73 -10.02 -18.72 -9.59
C ASP A 73 -9.03 -17.97 -8.70
N PHE A 74 -9.48 -17.53 -7.52
CA PHE A 74 -8.62 -16.87 -6.54
C PHE A 74 -7.65 -17.86 -5.90
N ILE A 75 -8.14 -19.04 -5.48
CA ILE A 75 -7.31 -20.09 -4.86
C ILE A 75 -6.15 -20.48 -5.78
N LYS A 76 -6.40 -20.60 -7.08
CA LYS A 76 -5.39 -20.95 -8.10
C LYS A 76 -4.44 -19.81 -8.44
N SER A 77 -4.74 -18.57 -8.06
CA SER A 77 -3.93 -17.40 -8.36
C SER A 77 -2.73 -17.26 -7.41
N GLU A 78 -1.71 -16.51 -7.81
CA GLU A 78 -0.57 -16.15 -6.96
C GLU A 78 -0.91 -15.21 -5.80
N LEU A 79 -2.15 -14.74 -5.73
CA LEU A 79 -2.63 -13.85 -4.66
C LEU A 79 -3.03 -14.63 -3.39
N SER A 80 -3.29 -15.94 -3.51
CA SER A 80 -3.77 -16.77 -2.40
C SER A 80 -2.64 -17.32 -1.51
N THR A 81 -1.43 -17.45 -2.06
CA THR A 81 -0.38 -18.33 -1.51
C THR A 81 0.47 -17.71 -0.40
N THR A 82 0.54 -16.39 -0.32
CA THR A 82 1.40 -15.72 0.68
C THR A 82 0.62 -15.26 1.90
N ASP A 83 1.15 -15.57 3.08
CA ASP A 83 0.67 -15.05 4.36
C ASP A 83 1.58 -13.93 4.84
N TYR A 84 0.95 -12.82 5.25
CA TYR A 84 1.65 -11.68 5.81
C TYR A 84 1.14 -11.42 7.22
N HIS A 85 2.02 -10.92 8.08
CA HIS A 85 1.75 -10.72 9.49
C HIS A 85 1.85 -9.27 9.90
N GLN A 86 1.02 -8.89 10.87
CA GLN A 86 1.10 -7.58 11.50
C GLN A 86 2.39 -7.47 12.31
N ILE A 87 2.95 -6.27 12.35
CA ILE A 87 4.18 -5.96 13.08
C ILE A 87 3.80 -5.20 14.34
N HIS A 88 4.40 -5.58 15.48
CA HIS A 88 4.14 -4.97 16.79
C HIS A 88 5.23 -4.00 17.25
N LYS A 89 6.43 -4.05 16.67
CA LYS A 89 7.50 -3.07 16.88
C LYS A 89 7.27 -1.77 16.08
N LYS A 90 8.05 -0.73 16.40
CA LYS A 90 8.18 0.45 15.54
C LYS A 90 8.70 0.01 14.16
N MET A 91 8.36 0.79 13.14
CA MET A 91 8.71 0.53 11.76
C MET A 91 9.33 1.78 11.17
N THR A 92 10.47 1.63 10.53
CA THR A 92 11.18 2.68 9.80
C THR A 92 10.74 2.76 8.34
N ASP A 93 11.07 3.86 7.63
CA ASP A 93 10.81 3.97 6.19
C ASP A 93 11.45 2.80 5.40
N THR A 94 12.66 2.38 5.79
CA THR A 94 13.36 1.24 5.18
C THR A 94 12.65 -0.09 5.41
N GLU A 95 12.16 -0.33 6.63
CA GLU A 95 11.39 -1.54 6.93
C GLU A 95 10.07 -1.54 6.17
N LEU A 96 9.36 -0.41 6.12
CA LEU A 96 8.11 -0.28 5.36
C LEU A 96 8.34 -0.55 3.88
N ASN A 97 9.36 0.07 3.30
CA ASN A 97 9.71 -0.08 1.90
C ASN A 97 10.03 -1.54 1.56
N LYS A 98 10.77 -2.23 2.43
CA LYS A 98 11.06 -3.66 2.28
C LYS A 98 9.78 -4.50 2.32
N VAL A 99 8.95 -4.37 3.36
CA VAL A 99 7.76 -5.22 3.49
C VAL A 99 6.73 -4.97 2.39
N PHE A 100 6.60 -3.74 1.88
CA PHE A 100 5.76 -3.47 0.72
C PHE A 100 6.38 -3.95 -0.59
N SER A 101 7.70 -3.86 -0.77
CA SER A 101 8.37 -4.44 -1.93
C SER A 101 8.19 -5.96 -1.96
N ASP A 102 8.34 -6.62 -0.81
CA ASP A 102 8.13 -8.07 -0.67
C ASP A 102 6.65 -8.45 -0.89
N LEU A 103 5.72 -7.59 -0.46
CA LEU A 103 4.29 -7.82 -0.69
C LEU A 103 3.92 -7.67 -2.16
N ILE A 104 4.35 -6.57 -2.80
CA ILE A 104 3.99 -6.24 -4.18
C ILE A 104 4.71 -7.18 -5.16
N GLY A 105 5.99 -7.45 -4.92
CA GLY A 105 6.84 -8.21 -5.84
C GLY A 105 6.79 -7.58 -7.23
N LEU A 106 6.51 -8.41 -8.25
CA LEU A 106 6.30 -7.96 -9.63
C LEU A 106 4.81 -7.88 -10.01
N ASN A 107 3.90 -7.99 -9.04
CA ASN A 107 2.47 -8.01 -9.29
C ASN A 107 1.85 -6.61 -9.11
N TYR A 108 1.41 -6.03 -10.23
CA TYR A 108 0.83 -4.70 -10.25
C TYR A 108 -0.48 -4.58 -9.46
N TYR A 109 -1.32 -5.63 -9.42
CA TYR A 109 -2.57 -5.63 -8.66
C TYR A 109 -2.31 -5.48 -7.16
N LYS A 110 -1.25 -6.12 -6.66
CA LYS A 110 -0.81 -5.95 -5.27
C LYS A 110 -0.39 -4.51 -5.00
N GLY A 111 0.30 -3.87 -5.96
CA GLY A 111 0.64 -2.45 -5.87
C GLY A 111 -0.61 -1.54 -5.84
N ILE A 112 -1.58 -1.77 -6.73
CA ILE A 112 -2.86 -1.04 -6.71
C ILE A 112 -3.61 -1.24 -5.39
N PHE A 113 -3.59 -2.46 -4.85
CA PHE A 113 -4.20 -2.78 -3.55
C PHE A 113 -3.55 -1.96 -2.41
N VAL A 114 -2.22 -1.91 -2.37
CA VAL A 114 -1.47 -1.11 -1.38
C VAL A 114 -1.83 0.37 -1.50
N CYS A 115 -1.82 0.93 -2.72
CA CYS A 115 -2.23 2.31 -2.96
C CYS A 115 -3.67 2.58 -2.49
N ASN A 116 -4.62 1.67 -2.77
CA ASN A 116 -5.98 1.78 -2.27
C ASN A 116 -6.07 1.73 -0.74
N CYS A 117 -5.14 1.04 -0.06
CA CYS A 117 -5.04 1.06 1.39
C CYS A 117 -4.54 2.42 1.91
N ILE A 118 -3.45 2.94 1.31
CA ILE A 118 -2.86 4.25 1.65
C ILE A 118 -3.88 5.39 1.44
N GLN A 119 -4.64 5.36 0.35
CA GLN A 119 -5.64 6.39 0.04
C GLN A 119 -6.66 6.63 1.16
N ASN A 120 -7.02 5.59 1.95
CA ASN A 120 -7.98 5.77 3.05
C ASN A 120 -7.41 6.62 4.20
N TYR A 121 -6.11 6.87 4.23
CA TYR A 121 -5.48 7.76 5.21
C TYR A 121 -5.26 9.17 4.69
N ILE A 122 -5.05 9.31 3.37
CA ILE A 122 -4.99 10.62 2.72
C ILE A 122 -6.39 11.26 2.76
N TYR A 123 -7.43 10.44 2.54
CA TYR A 123 -8.84 10.83 2.55
C TYR A 123 -9.63 9.87 3.44
N PRO A 124 -9.62 10.07 4.77
CA PRO A 124 -10.52 9.35 5.66
C PRO A 124 -11.97 9.68 5.31
N LYS A 125 -12.79 8.62 5.11
CA LYS A 125 -14.25 8.76 4.95
C LYS A 125 -14.91 9.15 6.26
#